data_AF-A0A521H9N3-F1
#
_entry.id   AF-A0A521H9N3-F1
#
_cell.length_a   1.000
_cell.length_b   1.000
_cell.length_c   1.000
_cell.angle_alpha   90.00
_cell.angle_beta   90.00
_cell.angle_gamma   90.00
#
_symmetry.space_group_name_H-M   'P 1'
#
loop_
_entity.id
_entity.type
_entity.pdbx_description
1 polymer ?
#
loop_
_entity_poly.entity_id
_entity_poly.type
_entity_poly.pdbx_seq_one_letter_code
_entity_poly.pdbx_strand_id
1 'polypeptide(L)'
;MLLAAVLGQLAVLIFPKNKNLKWLTFLLLISGWLGALIAVQTAVHISGGADEKAIEIFEAHRLLGLTTFWLSLAATIIRFLTINWFRKKWVEIMLAILIATTGIFVITTGHRGAQLVYIYNVGPQGNNVMSK
;
A
#
# COMPACT_ATOMS: atom_id res chain seq x y z
N MET A 1 4.30 5.64 -3.83
CA MET A 1 3.33 5.97 -4.90
C MET A 1 1.87 5.93 -4.45
N LEU A 2 1.44 4.98 -3.60
CA LEU A 2 0.04 4.94 -3.14
C LEU A 2 -0.43 6.20 -2.39
N LEU A 3 0.41 6.82 -1.57
CA LEU A 3 0.08 8.12 -0.95
C LEU A 3 -0.11 9.24 -1.98
N ALA A 4 0.70 9.27 -3.03
CA ALA A 4 0.51 10.21 -4.14
C ALA A 4 -0.78 9.89 -4.93
N ALA A 5 -1.14 8.60 -5.04
CA ALA A 5 -2.41 8.20 -5.65
C ALA A 5 -3.63 8.69 -4.84
N VAL A 6 -3.53 8.81 -3.51
CA VAL A 6 -4.56 9.46 -2.66
C VAL A 6 -4.74 10.90 -3.12
N LEU A 7 -3.66 11.68 -3.22
CA LEU A 7 -3.71 13.07 -3.68
C LEU A 7 -4.26 13.17 -5.12
N GLY A 8 -3.84 12.27 -6.00
CA GLY A 8 -4.37 12.16 -7.36
C GLY A 8 -5.88 11.92 -7.38
N GLN A 9 -6.38 11.05 -6.50
CA GLN A 9 -7.82 10.78 -6.41
C GLN A 9 -8.60 11.99 -5.88
N LEU A 10 -8.08 12.68 -4.87
CA LEU A 10 -8.71 13.89 -4.36
C LEU A 10 -8.79 14.96 -5.46
N ALA A 11 -7.75 15.10 -6.27
CA ALA A 11 -7.77 15.99 -7.44
C ALA A 11 -8.83 15.57 -8.47
N VAL A 12 -9.02 14.27 -8.71
CA VAL A 12 -10.08 13.76 -9.60
C VAL A 12 -11.48 14.04 -9.04
N LEU A 13 -11.69 13.98 -7.71
CA LEU A 13 -12.99 14.35 -7.11
C LEU A 13 -13.33 15.82 -7.32
N ILE A 14 -12.32 16.71 -7.26
CA ILE A 14 -12.49 18.15 -7.50
C ILE A 14 -12.67 18.44 -9.00
N PHE A 15 -11.92 17.75 -9.87
CA PHE A 15 -11.91 17.96 -11.32
C PHE A 15 -12.31 16.68 -12.11
N PRO A 16 -13.55 16.18 -11.97
CA PRO A 16 -13.95 14.84 -12.44
C PRO A 16 -13.93 14.66 -13.97
N LYS A 17 -13.97 15.77 -14.73
CA LYS A 17 -13.92 15.76 -16.19
C LYS A 17 -12.48 15.66 -16.74
N ASN A 18 -11.47 15.89 -15.90
CA ASN A 18 -10.08 15.89 -16.33
C ASN A 18 -9.54 14.45 -16.45
N LYS A 19 -9.51 13.93 -17.68
CA LYS A 19 -9.01 12.57 -17.96
C LYS A 19 -7.53 12.40 -17.63
N ASN A 20 -6.72 13.45 -17.75
CA ASN A 20 -5.28 13.37 -17.46
C ASN A 20 -5.05 13.07 -15.97
N LEU A 21 -5.86 13.64 -15.06
CA LEU A 21 -5.79 13.31 -13.64
C LEU A 21 -6.17 11.87 -13.34
N LYS A 22 -7.14 11.30 -14.07
CA LYS A 22 -7.50 9.89 -13.92
C LYS A 22 -6.39 8.95 -14.38
N TRP A 23 -5.75 9.26 -15.52
CA TRP A 23 -4.58 8.54 -16.00
C TRP A 23 -3.38 8.68 -15.07
N LEU A 24 -3.10 9.88 -14.56
CA LEU A 24 -2.06 10.10 -13.55
C LEU A 24 -2.32 9.24 -12.31
N THR A 25 -3.56 9.26 -11.79
CA THR A 25 -3.93 8.44 -10.63
C THR A 25 -3.74 6.96 -10.93
N PHE A 26 -4.10 6.49 -12.13
CA PHE A 26 -3.87 5.11 -12.55
C PHE A 26 -2.39 4.73 -12.56
N LEU A 27 -1.52 5.59 -13.11
CA LEU A 27 -0.07 5.36 -13.13
C LEU A 27 0.53 5.33 -11.71
N LEU A 28 0.02 6.16 -10.80
CA LEU A 28 0.42 6.14 -9.39
C LEU A 28 -0.06 4.87 -8.67
N LEU A 29 -1.25 4.35 -9.01
CA LEU A 29 -1.77 3.12 -8.45
C LEU A 29 -0.98 1.90 -8.94
N ILE A 30 -0.75 1.76 -10.25
CA ILE A 30 -0.03 0.61 -10.79
C ILE A 30 1.42 0.59 -10.29
N SER A 31 2.10 1.74 -10.23
CA SER A 31 3.45 1.82 -9.64
C SER A 31 3.44 1.54 -8.14
N GLY A 32 2.40 1.97 -7.42
CA GLY A 32 2.22 1.64 -6.00
C GLY A 32 1.99 0.16 -5.75
N TRP A 33 1.16 -0.48 -6.58
CA TRP A 33 0.90 -1.91 -6.53
C TRP A 33 2.15 -2.73 -6.86
N LEU A 34 2.91 -2.36 -7.90
CA LEU A 34 4.19 -3.00 -8.22
C LEU A 34 5.20 -2.83 -7.07
N GLY A 35 5.25 -1.67 -6.43
CA GLY A 35 6.07 -1.46 -5.23
C GLY A 35 5.66 -2.39 -4.07
N ALA A 36 4.36 -2.55 -3.84
CA ALA A 36 3.85 -3.48 -2.83
C ALA A 36 4.16 -4.95 -3.19
N LEU A 37 4.07 -5.33 -4.47
CA LEU A 37 4.44 -6.66 -4.96
C LEU A 37 5.91 -6.97 -4.68
N ILE A 38 6.80 -6.03 -5.01
CA ILE A 38 8.24 -6.19 -4.74
C ILE A 38 8.46 -6.33 -3.23
N ALA A 39 7.86 -5.44 -2.42
CA ALA A 39 8.02 -5.47 -0.97
C ALA A 39 7.56 -6.80 -0.34
N VAL A 40 6.41 -7.34 -0.78
CA VAL A 40 5.89 -8.64 -0.32
C VAL A 40 6.82 -9.79 -0.74
N GLN A 41 7.38 -9.75 -1.94
CA GLN A 41 8.28 -10.81 -2.43
C GLN A 41 9.66 -10.78 -1.79
N THR A 42 10.16 -9.59 -1.42
CA THR A 42 11.48 -9.40 -0.80
C THR A 42 11.42 -9.35 0.72
N ALA A 43 10.25 -9.53 1.33
CA ALA A 43 10.10 -9.52 2.78
C ALA A 43 10.94 -10.64 3.42
N VAL A 44 11.80 -10.28 4.36
CA VAL A 44 12.65 -11.24 5.08
C VAL A 44 11.88 -11.81 6.27
N HIS A 45 12.15 -13.06 6.64
CA HIS A 45 11.53 -13.72 7.78
C HIS A 45 12.21 -13.36 9.10
N ILE A 46 11.42 -13.17 10.15
CA ILE A 46 11.92 -13.02 11.52
C ILE A 46 12.34 -14.38 12.10
N SER A 47 13.44 -14.44 12.85
CA SER A 47 13.89 -15.64 13.57
C SER A 47 12.92 -16.04 14.68
N GLY A 48 12.74 -17.35 14.90
CA GLY A 48 11.91 -17.88 16.00
C GLY A 48 12.47 -17.60 17.40
N GLY A 49 13.74 -17.19 17.51
CA GLY A 49 14.33 -16.74 18.78
C GLY A 49 14.17 -15.24 19.06
N ALA A 50 13.43 -14.52 18.22
CA ALA A 50 13.17 -13.09 18.41
C ALA A 50 12.20 -12.84 19.57
N ASP A 51 12.21 -11.61 20.08
CA ASP A 51 11.26 -11.13 21.09
C ASP A 51 9.80 -11.35 20.63
N GLU A 52 8.95 -11.82 21.54
CA GLU A 52 7.56 -12.18 21.23
C GLU A 52 6.76 -10.97 20.68
N LYS A 53 6.99 -9.77 21.22
CA LYS A 53 6.34 -8.54 20.70
C LYS A 53 6.88 -8.17 19.32
N ALA A 54 8.16 -8.44 19.05
CA ALA A 54 8.71 -8.25 17.72
C ALA A 54 8.04 -9.18 16.69
N ILE A 55 7.75 -10.43 17.06
CA ILE A 55 7.02 -11.38 16.21
C ILE A 55 5.59 -10.89 15.95
N GLU A 56 4.88 -10.41 16.97
CA GLU A 56 3.53 -9.86 16.81
C GLU A 56 3.52 -8.65 15.85
N ILE A 57 4.44 -7.70 16.07
CA ILE A 57 4.56 -6.51 15.21
C ILE A 57 4.94 -6.90 13.78
N PHE A 58 5.81 -7.90 13.60
CA PHE A 58 6.20 -8.42 12.30
C PHE A 58 5.01 -9.03 11.56
N GLU A 59 4.21 -9.88 12.20
CA GLU A 59 3.05 -10.49 11.55
C GLU A 59 2.01 -9.42 11.19
N ALA A 60 1.81 -8.46 12.08
CA ALA A 60 0.91 -7.35 11.84
C ALA A 60 1.42 -6.41 10.71
N HIS A 61 2.73 -6.26 10.53
CA HIS A 61 3.35 -5.57 9.39
C HIS A 61 3.15 -6.37 8.09
N ARG A 62 3.39 -7.69 8.13
CA ARG A 62 3.24 -8.61 6.98
C ARG A 62 1.80 -8.64 6.47
N LEU A 63 0.83 -8.76 7.38
CA LEU A 63 -0.59 -8.73 7.05
C LEU A 63 -0.98 -7.41 6.38
N LEU A 64 -0.59 -6.27 6.94
CA LEU A 64 -0.87 -4.97 6.32
C LEU A 64 -0.22 -4.84 4.93
N GLY A 65 1.00 -5.35 4.74
CA GLY A 65 1.67 -5.37 3.44
C GLY A 65 0.88 -6.18 2.40
N LEU A 66 0.44 -7.39 2.76
CA LEU A 66 -0.39 -8.24 1.90
C LEU A 66 -1.75 -7.61 1.61
N THR A 67 -2.40 -7.02 2.62
CA THR A 67 -3.69 -6.34 2.42
C THR A 67 -3.53 -5.13 1.50
N THR A 68 -2.46 -4.35 1.67
CA THR A 68 -2.13 -3.22 0.79
C THR A 68 -1.91 -3.67 -0.66
N PHE A 69 -1.21 -4.79 -0.86
CA PHE A 69 -1.03 -5.38 -2.19
C PHE A 69 -2.37 -5.70 -2.87
N TRP A 70 -3.26 -6.42 -2.20
CA TRP A 70 -4.56 -6.79 -2.77
C TRP A 70 -5.49 -5.60 -2.98
N LEU A 71 -5.56 -4.66 -2.02
CA LEU A 71 -6.41 -3.47 -2.15
C LEU A 71 -5.91 -2.54 -3.25
N SER A 72 -4.59 -2.36 -3.39
CA SER A 72 -4.03 -1.53 -4.47
C SER A 72 -4.22 -2.17 -5.85
N LEU A 73 -4.19 -3.50 -5.96
CA LEU A 73 -4.57 -4.21 -7.19
C LEU A 73 -6.03 -3.93 -7.55
N ALA A 74 -6.95 -4.13 -6.59
CA ALA A 74 -8.37 -3.88 -6.79
C ALA A 74 -8.63 -2.41 -7.20
N ALA A 75 -8.01 -1.45 -6.51
CA ALA A 75 -8.10 -0.03 -6.84
C ALA A 75 -7.57 0.27 -8.25
N THR A 76 -6.47 -0.36 -8.65
CA THR A 76 -5.88 -0.21 -10.00
C THR A 76 -6.85 -0.70 -11.07
N ILE A 77 -7.44 -1.89 -10.89
CA ILE A 77 -8.42 -2.46 -11.83
C ILE A 77 -9.67 -1.58 -11.92
N ILE A 78 -10.25 -1.20 -10.78
CA ILE A 78 -11.44 -0.34 -10.74
C ILE A 78 -11.13 1.00 -11.42
N ARG A 79 -9.99 1.61 -11.11
CA ARG A 79 -9.57 2.86 -11.74
C ARG A 79 -9.51 2.71 -13.27
N PHE A 80 -8.84 1.67 -13.77
CA PHE A 80 -8.74 1.40 -15.21
C PHE A 80 -10.13 1.36 -15.88
N LEU A 81 -11.08 0.65 -15.27
CA LEU A 81 -12.46 0.57 -15.75
C LEU A 81 -13.19 1.92 -15.71
N THR A 82 -12.96 2.74 -14.69
CA THR A 82 -13.62 4.05 -14.52
C THR A 82 -13.09 5.17 -15.44
N ILE A 83 -11.90 4.99 -16.04
CA ILE A 83 -11.37 5.98 -17.00
C ILE A 83 -12.28 6.09 -18.22
N ASN A 84 -12.74 4.94 -18.74
CA ASN A 84 -13.46 4.87 -20.02
C ASN A 84 -14.94 4.47 -19.90
N TRP A 85 -15.30 3.55 -18.99
CA TRP A 85 -16.64 2.94 -18.97
C TRP A 85 -17.58 3.52 -17.92
N PHE A 86 -17.10 3.80 -16.70
CA PHE A 86 -17.96 4.18 -15.58
C PHE A 86 -17.71 5.62 -15.13
N ARG A 87 -18.62 6.54 -15.48
CA ARG A 87 -18.54 7.97 -15.12
C ARG A 87 -19.44 8.39 -13.96
N LYS A 88 -19.95 7.44 -13.17
CA LYS A 88 -20.87 7.75 -12.07
C LYS A 88 -20.09 8.33 -10.88
N LYS A 89 -20.53 9.49 -10.37
CA LYS A 89 -19.87 10.22 -9.27
C LYS A 89 -19.67 9.36 -8.01
N TRP A 90 -20.62 8.50 -7.68
CA TRP A 90 -20.51 7.61 -6.52
C TRP A 90 -19.37 6.60 -6.63
N VAL A 91 -19.01 6.17 -7.87
CA VAL A 91 -17.90 5.24 -8.09
C VAL A 91 -16.57 5.91 -7.77
N GLU A 92 -16.42 7.19 -8.12
CA GLU A 92 -15.22 7.97 -7.77
C GLU A 92 -15.10 8.15 -6.25
N ILE A 93 -16.21 8.37 -5.53
CA ILE A 93 -16.20 8.47 -4.07
C ILE A 93 -15.79 7.13 -3.45
N MET A 94 -16.39 6.03 -3.90
CA MET A 94 -16.04 4.68 -3.44
C MET A 94 -14.56 4.36 -3.69
N LEU A 95 -14.06 4.71 -4.88
CA LEU A 95 -12.66 4.54 -5.24
C LEU A 95 -11.73 5.43 -4.40
N ALA A 96 -12.16 6.64 -4.03
CA ALA A 96 -11.40 7.52 -3.14
C ALA A 96 -11.27 6.93 -1.73
N ILE A 97 -12.35 6.36 -1.18
CA ILE A 97 -12.31 5.65 0.11
C ILE A 97 -11.35 4.47 0.03
N LEU A 98 -11.46 3.64 -1.01
CA LEU A 98 -10.57 2.50 -1.21
C LEU A 98 -9.09 2.91 -1.26
N ILE A 99 -8.76 3.94 -2.04
CA ILE A 99 -7.37 4.42 -2.19
C ILE A 99 -6.88 5.08 -0.90
N ALA A 100 -7.72 5.82 -0.19
CA ALA A 100 -7.38 6.38 1.12
C ALA A 100 -7.04 5.28 2.13
N THR A 101 -7.80 4.18 2.16
CA THR A 101 -7.50 3.01 3.00
C THR A 101 -6.14 2.42 2.67
N THR A 102 -5.76 2.31 1.39
CA THR A 102 -4.39 1.86 1.04
C THR A 102 -3.32 2.81 1.57
N GLY A 103 -3.55 4.13 1.52
CA GLY A 103 -2.63 5.12 2.07
C GLY A 103 -2.43 4.97 3.57
N ILE A 104 -3.53 4.78 4.32
CA ILE A 104 -3.49 4.54 5.77
C ILE A 104 -2.69 3.27 6.07
N PHE A 105 -2.93 2.18 5.34
CA PHE A 105 -2.20 0.93 5.58
C PHE A 105 -0.72 1.05 5.27
N VAL A 106 -0.32 1.79 4.23
CA VAL A 106 1.09 2.08 3.95
C VAL A 106 1.75 2.83 5.10
N ILE A 107 1.09 3.84 5.66
CA ILE A 107 1.62 4.60 6.81
C ILE A 107 1.81 3.68 8.01
N THR A 108 0.80 2.89 8.36
CA THR A 108 0.86 1.97 9.50
C THR A 108 1.90 0.87 9.29
N THR A 109 2.02 0.34 8.07
CA THR A 109 3.05 -0.65 7.69
C THR A 109 4.45 -0.05 7.87
N GLY A 110 4.65 1.19 7.42
CA GLY A 110 5.91 1.92 7.58
C GLY A 110 6.25 2.18 9.05
N HIS A 111 5.28 2.58 9.86
CA HIS A 111 5.47 2.76 11.30
C HIS A 111 5.92 1.48 12.00
N ARG A 112 5.22 0.35 11.74
CA ARG A 112 5.59 -0.95 12.30
C ARG A 112 6.94 -1.45 11.79
N GLY A 113 7.25 -1.21 10.51
CA GLY A 113 8.56 -1.52 9.95
C GLY A 113 9.69 -0.75 10.67
N ALA A 114 9.47 0.53 10.97
CA ALA A 114 10.41 1.31 11.75
C ALA A 114 10.56 0.79 13.19
N GLN A 115 9.47 0.35 13.84
CA GLN A 115 9.55 -0.27 15.16
C GLN A 115 10.42 -1.53 15.15
N LEU A 116 10.24 -2.41 14.16
CA LEU A 116 11.04 -3.62 14.03
C LEU A 116 12.53 -3.29 13.94
N VAL A 117 12.91 -2.34 13.09
CA VAL A 117 14.32 -1.98 12.87
C VAL A 117 14.92 -1.25 14.07
N TYR A 118 14.26 -0.19 14.57
CA TYR A 118 14.87 0.73 15.53
C TYR A 118 14.65 0.37 17.00
N ILE A 119 13.63 -0.43 17.32
CA ILE A 119 13.32 -0.85 18.69
C ILE A 119 13.78 -2.29 18.93
N TYR A 120 13.46 -3.18 18.00
CA TYR A 120 13.71 -4.62 18.16
C TYR A 120 14.95 -5.12 17.39
N ASN A 121 15.66 -4.25 16.67
CA ASN A 121 16.81 -4.59 15.83
C ASN A 121 16.53 -5.69 14.80
N VAL A 122 15.28 -5.83 14.35
CA VAL A 122 14.84 -6.79 13.33
C VAL A 122 14.75 -6.10 11.97
N GLY A 123 15.60 -6.50 11.04
CA GLY A 123 15.57 -6.02 9.66
C GLY A 123 16.90 -6.26 8.93
N PRO A 124 17.02 -5.86 7.65
CA PRO A 124 18.17 -6.19 6.80
C PRO A 124 19.56 -5.77 7.35
N GLN A 125 19.60 -4.81 8.26
CA GLN A 125 20.82 -4.33 8.92
C GLN A 125 20.93 -4.74 10.40
N GLY A 126 19.96 -5.49 10.93
CA GLY A 126 19.92 -5.93 12.33
C GLY A 126 20.16 -7.44 12.50
N ASN A 127 20.36 -7.88 13.75
CA ASN A 127 20.44 -9.31 14.08
C ASN A 127 19.03 -9.90 14.24
N ASN A 128 18.86 -11.21 14.04
CA ASN A 128 17.59 -11.98 14.13
C ASN A 128 16.74 -12.06 12.84
N VAL A 129 17.36 -11.91 11.67
CA VAL A 129 16.72 -12.19 10.37
C VAL A 129 17.16 -13.57 9.88
N MET A 130 16.21 -14.39 9.44
CA MET A 130 16.53 -15.62 8.70
C MET A 130 16.70 -15.25 7.23
N SER A 131 17.94 -15.29 6.73
CA SER A 131 18.19 -15.40 5.29
C SER A 131 17.60 -16.74 4.83
N LYS A 132 16.94 -16.75 3.68
CA LYS A 132 16.70 -18.00 2.94
C LYS A 132 18.02 -18.75 2.75
#